data_AF-Q1HR00-F1
#
_entry.id   AF-Q1HR00-F1
#
_cell.length_a   1.000
_cell.length_b   1.000
_cell.length_c   1.000
_cell.angle_alpha   90.00
_cell.angle_beta   90.00
_cell.angle_gamma   90.00
#
_symmetry.space_group_name_H-M   'P 1'
#
loop_
_entity.id
_entity.type
_entity.pdbx_description
1 polymer ?
#
loop_
_entity_poly.entity_id
_entity_poly.type
_entity_poly.pdbx_seq_one_letter_code
_entity_poly.pdbx_strand_id
1 'polypeptide(L)'
;MAFLNKLVLFAGFVSLLHAAYSAAQHRAYLRITDQEFTNLPVDIIFQAILSLVLIIYNILQVVGDFKEIRAAVDLQAKSWETLGNIPSFYTFNHRGKALSPFYEQPNPAAMDRSDLSTFE
;
A
#
# COMPACT_ATOMS: atom_id res chain seq x y z
N MET A 1 3.28 13.96 -2.35
CA MET A 1 4.69 13.50 -2.45
C MET A 1 4.80 12.06 -2.94
N ALA A 2 4.16 11.07 -2.29
CA ALA A 2 4.29 9.66 -2.66
C ALA A 2 3.92 9.32 -4.13
N PHE A 3 2.87 9.94 -4.69
CA PHE A 3 2.47 9.70 -6.08
C PHE A 3 3.53 10.17 -7.09
N LEU A 4 4.15 11.34 -6.84
CA LEU A 4 5.20 11.88 -7.69
C LEU A 4 6.43 10.96 -7.68
N ASN A 5 6.86 10.49 -6.51
CA ASN A 5 7.99 9.56 -6.39
C ASN A 5 7.72 8.24 -7.14
N LYS A 6 6.47 7.75 -7.12
CA LYS A 6 6.06 6.57 -7.90
C LYS A 6 6.10 6.81 -9.41
N LEU A 7 5.66 7.98 -9.88
CA LEU A 7 5.76 8.36 -11.30
C LEU A 7 7.22 8.49 -11.75
N VAL A 8 8.06 9.14 -10.94
CA VAL A 8 9.48 9.30 -11.23
C VAL A 8 10.19 7.95 -11.22
N LEU A 9 9.86 7.05 -10.28
CA LEU A 9 10.35 5.68 -10.26
C LEU A 9 9.96 4.91 -11.54
N PHE A 10 8.70 5.02 -11.97
CA PHE A 10 8.24 4.42 -13.22
C PHE A 10 8.99 4.96 -14.44
N ALA A 11 9.17 6.28 -14.52
CA ALA A 11 9.98 6.91 -15.57
C ALA A 11 11.44 6.43 -15.55
N GLY A 12 12.02 6.20 -14.36
CA GLY A 12 13.34 5.60 -14.18
C GLY A 12 13.44 4.21 -14.81
N PHE A 13 12.47 3.33 -14.55
CA PHE A 13 12.42 2.00 -15.17
C PHE A 13 12.25 2.06 -16.68
N VAL A 14 11.40 2.95 -17.18
CA VAL A 14 11.23 3.16 -18.63
C VAL A 14 12.53 3.66 -19.27
N SER A 15 13.23 4.58 -18.62
CA SER A 15 14.53 5.09 -19.09
C SER A 15 15.61 4.01 -19.09
N LEU A 16 15.65 3.15 -18.07
CA LEU A 16 16.58 2.02 -18.01
C LEU A 16 16.27 0.98 -19.10
N LEU A 17 14.98 0.69 -19.33
CA LEU A 17 14.54 -0.20 -20.41
C LEU A 17 14.91 0.37 -21.79
N HIS A 18 14.79 1.69 -21.97
CA HIS A 18 15.24 2.36 -23.19
C HIS A 18 16.77 2.20 -23.39
N ALA A 19 17.58 2.38 -22.35
CA ALA A 19 19.02 2.17 -22.44
C ALA A 19 19.38 0.72 -22.79
N ALA A 20 18.67 -0.26 -22.22
CA ALA A 20 18.83 -1.67 -22.54
C ALA A 20 18.46 -1.98 -24.00
N TYR A 21 17.36 -1.40 -24.50
CA TYR A 21 16.96 -1.52 -25.90
C TYR A 21 18.02 -0.93 -26.83
N SER A 22 18.51 0.28 -26.54
CA SER A 22 19.59 0.93 -27.32
C SER A 22 20.87 0.09 -27.33
N ALA A 23 21.27 -0.50 -26.20
CA ALA A 23 22.43 -1.38 -26.13
C ALA A 23 22.26 -2.66 -26.95
N ALA A 24 21.07 -3.28 -26.89
CA ALA A 24 20.74 -4.47 -27.67
C ALA A 24 20.73 -4.18 -29.17
N GLN A 25 20.11 -3.06 -29.57
CA GLN A 25 20.08 -2.60 -30.96
C GLN A 25 21.49 -2.29 -31.48
N HIS A 26 22.33 -1.61 -30.70
CA HIS A 26 23.71 -1.33 -31.08
C HIS A 26 24.50 -2.61 -31.33
N ARG A 27 24.34 -3.63 -30.48
CA ARG A 27 24.95 -4.96 -30.70
C ARG A 27 24.41 -5.68 -31.92
N ALA A 28 23.09 -5.60 -32.17
CA ALA A 28 22.49 -6.19 -33.36
C ALA A 28 22.99 -5.50 -34.64
N TYR A 29 23.11 -4.18 -34.62
CA TYR A 29 23.63 -3.38 -35.73
C TYR A 29 25.05 -3.81 -36.11
N LEU A 30 25.97 -3.85 -35.14
CA LEU A 30 27.37 -4.24 -35.38
C LEU A 30 27.50 -5.64 -35.99
N ARG A 31 26.66 -6.59 -35.54
CA ARG A 31 26.61 -7.95 -36.10
C ARG A 31 26.16 -7.98 -37.56
N ILE A 32 25.21 -7.12 -37.94
CA ILE A 32 24.68 -7.07 -39.30
C ILE A 32 25.66 -6.36 -40.25
N THR A 33 26.37 -5.35 -39.74
CA THR A 33 27.35 -4.59 -40.52
C THR A 33 28.75 -5.22 -40.51
N ASP A 34 28.90 -6.40 -39.91
CA ASP A 34 30.16 -7.13 -39.77
C ASP A 34 31.29 -6.28 -39.16
N GLN A 35 30.91 -5.41 -38.21
CA GLN A 35 31.84 -4.57 -37.46
C GLN A 35 32.17 -5.22 -36.12
N GLU A 36 33.43 -5.13 -35.71
CA GLU A 36 33.85 -5.65 -34.41
C GLU A 36 33.29 -4.82 -33.25
N PHE A 37 32.83 -5.50 -32.20
CA PHE A 37 32.39 -4.86 -30.97
C PHE A 37 33.60 -4.38 -30.18
N THR A 38 33.86 -3.07 -30.21
CA THR A 38 34.95 -2.45 -29.44
C THR A 38 34.46 -2.01 -28.07
N ASN A 39 33.52 -1.05 -28.02
CA ASN A 39 32.97 -0.49 -26.79
C ASN A 39 31.52 -0.05 -26.99
N LEU A 40 30.81 0.09 -25.87
CA LEU A 40 29.45 0.65 -25.90
C LEU A 40 29.52 2.19 -25.98
N PRO A 41 28.64 2.83 -26.76
CA PRO A 41 28.53 4.28 -26.80
C PRO A 41 28.35 4.91 -25.41
N VAL A 42 29.07 6.01 -25.17
CA VAL A 42 29.16 6.66 -23.85
C VAL A 42 27.82 7.22 -23.38
N ASP A 43 26.98 7.66 -24.31
CA ASP A 43 25.60 8.11 -24.07
C ASP A 43 24.73 7.00 -23.47
N ILE A 44 24.81 5.76 -23.99
CA ILE A 44 24.07 4.61 -23.45
C ILE A 44 24.55 4.27 -22.05
N ILE A 45 25.86 4.30 -21.81
CA ILE A 45 26.45 4.06 -20.48
C ILE A 45 25.95 5.12 -19.49
N PHE A 46 26.01 6.40 -19.87
CA PHE A 46 25.56 7.49 -19.02
C PHE A 46 24.07 7.41 -18.71
N GLN A 47 23.23 7.12 -19.72
CA GLN A 47 21.78 6.93 -19.53
C GLN A 47 21.48 5.75 -18.58
N ALA A 48 22.20 4.64 -18.70
CA ALA A 48 22.03 3.48 -17.82
C ALA A 48 22.43 3.80 -16.36
N ILE A 49 23.56 4.50 -16.15
CA ILE A 49 24.00 4.88 -14.81
C ILE A 49 23.01 5.89 -14.18
N LEU A 50 22.60 6.90 -14.94
CA LEU A 50 21.67 7.92 -14.44
C LEU A 50 20.32 7.31 -14.07
N SER A 51 19.78 6.43 -14.92
CA SER A 51 18.52 5.74 -14.64
C SER A 51 18.63 4.82 -13.42
N LEU A 52 19.76 4.12 -13.25
CA LEU A 52 20.01 3.29 -12.06
C LEU A 52 20.03 4.12 -10.77
N VAL A 53 20.78 5.23 -10.75
CA VAL A 53 20.84 6.13 -9.58
C VAL A 53 19.46 6.70 -9.25
N LEU A 54 18.70 7.08 -10.27
CA LEU A 54 17.35 7.60 -10.12
C LEU A 54 16.41 6.53 -9.51
N ILE A 55 16.48 5.28 -9.97
CA ILE A 55 15.68 4.18 -9.41
C ILE A 55 16.04 3.94 -7.94
N ILE A 56 17.33 3.84 -7.61
CA ILE A 56 17.80 3.62 -6.24
C ILE A 56 17.33 4.74 -5.31
N TYR A 57 17.43 6.01 -5.74
CA TYR A 57 16.98 7.12 -4.94
C TYR A 57 15.46 7.11 -4.71
N ASN A 58 14.68 6.84 -5.77
CA ASN A 58 13.23 6.90 -5.67
C ASN A 58 12.63 5.69 -4.95
N ILE A 59 13.23 4.50 -5.04
CA ILE A 59 12.69 3.32 -4.36
C ILE A 59 12.76 3.45 -2.83
N LEU A 60 13.82 4.08 -2.31
CA LEU A 60 13.95 4.39 -0.88
C LEU A 60 12.80 5.30 -0.40
N GLN A 61 12.38 6.25 -1.23
CA GLN A 61 11.26 7.15 -0.92
C GLN A 61 9.88 6.50 -1.05
N VAL A 62 9.77 5.35 -1.74
CA VAL A 62 8.50 4.64 -1.95
C VAL A 62 8.27 3.55 -0.91
N VAL A 63 9.34 2.93 -0.39
CA VAL A 63 9.28 1.86 0.62
C VAL A 63 8.62 2.32 1.93
N GLY A 64 8.66 3.62 2.22
CA GLY A 64 8.03 4.21 3.39
C GLY A 64 8.94 4.21 4.61
N ASP A 65 8.45 4.80 5.69
CA ASP A 65 9.25 5.02 6.89
C ASP A 65 9.28 3.80 7.80
N PHE A 66 10.39 3.66 8.53
CA PHE A 66 10.51 2.64 9.56
C PHE A 66 9.55 2.95 10.71
N LYS A 67 8.85 1.91 11.18
CA LYS A 67 8.03 1.98 12.39
C LYS A 67 8.87 1.62 13.62
N GLU A 68 8.61 2.29 14.74
CA GLU A 68 9.27 2.01 16.01
C GLU A 68 8.89 0.61 16.55
N ILE A 69 9.87 -0.10 17.12
CA ILE A 69 9.69 -1.46 17.66
C ILE A 69 8.98 -1.42 19.03
N ARG A 70 9.07 -0.31 19.77
CA ARG A 70 8.54 -0.19 21.13
C ARG A 70 7.02 -0.11 21.14
N ALA A 71 6.36 -1.19 21.56
CA ALA A 71 4.91 -1.24 21.70
C ALA A 71 4.35 -0.18 22.69
N ALA A 72 5.14 0.27 23.67
CA ALA A 72 4.72 1.29 24.62
C ALA A 72 4.36 2.63 23.95
N VAL A 73 5.03 2.99 22.84
CA VAL A 73 4.77 4.25 22.12
C VAL A 73 3.42 4.20 21.40
N ASP A 74 3.13 3.07 20.73
CA ASP A 74 1.82 2.82 20.12
C ASP A 74 0.70 2.77 21.17
N LEU A 75 0.96 2.19 22.34
CA LEU A 75 -0.01 2.07 23.44
C LEU A 75 -0.30 3.41 24.12
N GLN A 76 0.67 4.32 24.19
CA GLN A 76 0.47 5.68 24.72
C GLN A 76 -0.53 6.50 23.90
N ALA A 77 -0.61 6.25 22.59
CA ALA A 77 -1.60 6.90 21.73
C ALA A 77 -3.03 6.38 21.94
N LYS A 78 -3.21 5.27 22.68
CA LYS A 78 -4.51 4.61 22.86
C LYS A 78 -5.17 5.04 24.17
N SER A 79 -6.45 5.44 24.09
CA SER A 79 -7.23 5.83 25.27
C SER A 79 -7.87 4.63 25.98
N TRP A 80 -8.22 4.82 27.26
CA TRP A 80 -8.96 3.82 28.04
C TRP A 80 -10.34 3.50 27.43
N GLU A 81 -11.01 4.48 26.83
CA GLU A 81 -12.29 4.28 26.13
C GLU A 81 -12.15 3.28 24.97
N THR A 82 -11.05 3.37 24.22
CA THR A 82 -10.77 2.45 23.10
C THR A 82 -10.38 1.05 23.58
N LEU A 83 -9.83 0.92 24.79
CA LEU A 83 -9.46 -0.36 25.39
C LEU A 83 -10.63 -1.05 26.09
N GLY A 84 -11.51 -0.29 26.75
CA GLY A 84 -12.69 -0.81 27.44
C GLY A 84 -13.81 -1.26 26.51
N ASN A 85 -13.75 -0.85 25.24
CA ASN A 85 -14.67 -1.28 24.21
C ASN A 85 -14.31 -2.68 23.70
N ILE A 86 -14.99 -3.72 24.22
CA ILE A 86 -14.74 -5.12 23.87
C ILE A 86 -15.87 -5.65 22.97
N PRO A 87 -15.65 -5.78 21.64
CA PRO A 87 -16.71 -6.12 20.69
C PRO A 87 -17.41 -7.45 20.95
N SER A 88 -16.67 -8.43 21.48
CA SER A 88 -17.19 -9.76 21.80
C SER A 88 -18.23 -9.76 22.94
N PHE A 89 -18.31 -8.70 23.75
CA PHE A 89 -19.23 -8.60 24.89
C PHE A 89 -20.24 -7.47 24.74
N TYR A 90 -20.50 -7.02 23.52
CA TYR A 90 -21.51 -5.98 23.30
C TYR A 90 -22.90 -6.48 23.70
N THR A 91 -23.50 -5.75 24.63
CA THR A 91 -24.92 -5.86 24.94
C THR A 91 -25.62 -4.67 24.32
N PHE A 92 -26.54 -4.92 23.39
CA PHE A 92 -27.28 -3.85 22.72
C PHE A 92 -28.38 -3.24 23.58
N ASN A 93 -28.60 -3.76 24.79
CA ASN A 93 -29.57 -3.24 25.75
C ASN A 93 -29.08 -1.97 26.47
N HIS A 94 -29.01 -0.85 25.75
CA HIS A 94 -28.56 0.43 26.28
C HIS A 94 -29.50 1.59 25.90
N ARG A 95 -29.31 2.74 26.55
CA ARG A 95 -30.15 3.95 26.39
C ARG A 95 -30.25 4.47 24.95
N GLY A 96 -29.24 4.19 24.10
CA GLY A 96 -29.26 4.53 22.67
C GLY A 96 -30.45 3.94 21.89
N LYS A 97 -31.06 2.85 22.38
CA LYS A 97 -32.28 2.27 21.80
C LYS A 97 -33.43 3.27 21.69
N ALA A 98 -33.67 4.06 22.73
CA ALA A 98 -34.76 5.04 22.78
C ALA A 98 -34.50 6.29 21.92
N LEU A 99 -33.28 6.47 21.43
CA LEU A 99 -32.89 7.58 20.57
C LEU A 99 -32.99 7.23 19.08
N SER A 100 -33.21 5.96 18.74
CA SER A 100 -33.37 5.53 17.35
C SER A 100 -34.80 5.75 16.87
N PRO A 101 -35.03 6.53 15.79
CA PRO A 101 -36.37 6.79 15.26
C PRO A 101 -37.05 5.54 14.67
N PHE A 102 -36.30 4.45 14.47
CA PHE A 102 -36.77 3.21 13.87
C PHE A 102 -36.72 2.02 14.84
N TYR A 103 -36.42 2.25 16.12
CA TYR A 103 -36.41 1.17 17.11
C TYR A 103 -37.78 1.02 17.76
N GLU A 104 -38.43 -0.11 17.49
CA GLU A 104 -39.66 -0.52 18.17
C GLU A 104 -39.31 -1.54 19.26
N GLN A 105 -39.79 -1.31 20.49
CA GLN A 105 -39.55 -2.24 21.60
C GLN A 105 -40.39 -3.51 21.39
N PRO A 106 -39.80 -4.72 21.47
CA PRO A 106 -40.56 -5.96 21.42
C PRO A 106 -41.59 -5.99 22.56
N ASN A 107 -42.86 -6.27 22.24
CA ASN A 107 -43.92 -6.40 23.24
C ASN A 107 -43.85 -7.79 23.90
N PRO A 108 -43.53 -7.92 25.20
CA PRO A 108 -43.40 -9.21 25.87
C PRO A 108 -44.69 -10.05 25.87
N ALA A 109 -45.85 -9.41 25.73
CA ALA A 109 -47.15 -10.10 25.71
C ALA A 109 -47.52 -10.66 24.33
N ALA A 110 -46.84 -10.25 23.26
CA ALA A 110 -47.10 -10.69 21.88
C ALA A 110 -46.00 -11.63 21.34
N MET A 111 -44.95 -11.88 22.12
CA MET A 111 -43.78 -12.65 21.71
C MET A 111 -44.03 -14.14 21.94
N ASP A 112 -44.18 -14.92 20.87
CA ASP A 112 -44.29 -16.37 20.96
C ASP A 112 -42.94 -16.98 21.33
N ARG A 113 -42.93 -18.06 22.13
CA ARG A 113 -41.69 -18.71 22.61
C ARG A 113 -40.83 -19.27 21.47
N SER A 114 -41.42 -19.51 20.30
CA SER A 114 -40.70 -19.97 19.11
C SER A 114 -39.71 -18.90 18.58
N ASP A 115 -40.03 -17.62 18.77
CA ASP A 115 -39.23 -16.47 18.34
C ASP A 115 -38.06 -16.13 19.29
N LEU A 116 -37.94 -16.81 20.44
CA LEU A 116 -36.77 -16.65 21.33
C LEU A 116 -35.54 -17.40 20.79
N SER A 117 -35.73 -18.46 20.00
CA SER A 117 -34.63 -19.31 19.52
C SER A 117 -33.81 -18.69 18.37
N THR A 118 -34.33 -17.62 17.76
CA THR A 118 -33.70 -16.87 16.66
C THR A 118 -32.74 -15.78 17.13
N PHE A 119 -32.65 -15.53 18.45
CA PHE A 119 -31.78 -14.50 19.03
C PHE A 119 -30.65 -15.05 19.92
N GLU A 120 -30.48 -16.39 20.00
CA GLU A 120 -29.30 -17.05 20.60
C GLU A 120 -28.17 -17.28 19.58
#